data_AF-A0A918X6L8-F1
#
_entry.id   AF-A0A918X6L8-F1
#
_cell.length_a   1.000
_cell.length_b   1.000
_cell.length_c   1.000
_cell.angle_alpha   90.00
_cell.angle_beta   90.00
_cell.angle_gamma   90.00
#
_symmetry.space_group_name_H-M   'P 1'
#
loop_
_entity.id
_entity.type
_entity.pdbx_description
1 polymer ?
#
loop_
_entity_poly.entity_id
_entity_poly.type
_entity_poly.pdbx_seq_one_letter_code
_entity_poly.pdbx_strand_id
1 'polypeptide(L)'
;MALFKRGIPDSVRSRLGRGERVLAHAPVATEAGGDRALTATTEALHLPGGRRVPWSDIDQARWSTGAMTFVEEGAGNHSIPLRSPESPEGAVDYRRLAETVSERVTSTILVNRFVPYPDGNADSGFRLVARRSPGGTDVHWRVHLGEGMDSADPRLTDAVSRALASLREQMGV
;
A
#
# COMPACT_ATOMS: atom_id res chain seq x y z
N MET A 1 20.57 -23.53 4.55
CA MET A 1 20.09 -22.35 5.30
C MET A 1 21.03 -21.18 5.07
N ALA A 2 20.49 -19.96 4.98
CA ALA A 2 21.18 -18.66 4.91
C ALA A 2 21.70 -18.16 3.54
N LEU A 3 20.88 -17.34 2.86
CA LEU A 3 21.34 -16.38 1.83
C LEU A 3 20.70 -14.96 1.95
N PHE A 4 19.95 -14.67 3.03
CA PHE A 4 19.32 -13.36 3.26
C PHE A 4 20.27 -12.27 3.81
N LYS A 5 21.58 -12.41 3.60
CA LYS A 5 22.62 -11.46 4.07
C LYS A 5 23.45 -10.84 2.93
N ARG A 6 22.98 -10.83 1.68
CA ARG A 6 23.52 -9.87 0.71
C ARG A 6 22.91 -8.52 1.02
N GLY A 7 23.74 -7.65 1.58
CA GLY A 7 23.37 -6.43 2.28
C GLY A 7 22.35 -5.57 1.56
N ILE A 8 21.53 -4.89 2.35
CA ILE A 8 20.67 -3.79 1.95
C ILE A 8 21.44 -2.92 0.93
N PRO A 9 20.86 -2.61 -0.25
CA PRO A 9 21.51 -1.73 -1.22
C PRO A 9 21.93 -0.41 -0.56
N ASP A 10 23.17 0.03 -0.77
CA ASP A 10 23.72 1.22 -0.09
C ASP A 10 22.94 2.50 -0.42
N SER A 11 22.42 2.56 -1.63
CA SER A 11 21.45 3.53 -2.17
C SER A 11 20.11 3.57 -1.43
N VAL A 12 19.64 2.44 -0.89
CA VAL A 12 18.46 2.42 -0.02
C VAL A 12 18.86 2.89 1.37
N ARG A 13 20.02 2.43 1.87
CA ARG A 13 20.53 2.84 3.19
C ARG A 13 20.73 4.36 3.29
N SER A 14 21.22 5.01 2.23
CA SER A 14 21.43 6.47 2.20
C SER A 14 20.14 7.28 2.11
N ARG A 15 19.01 6.66 1.74
CA ARG A 15 17.68 7.29 1.63
C ARG A 15 16.77 7.02 2.82
N LEU A 16 17.21 6.21 3.80
CA LEU A 16 16.44 5.95 5.00
C LEU A 16 16.29 7.25 5.82
N GLY A 17 15.07 7.54 6.23
CA GLY A 17 14.78 8.60 7.19
C GLY A 17 15.41 8.31 8.55
N ARG A 18 15.49 9.34 9.40
CA ARG A 18 16.01 9.20 10.77
C ARG A 18 15.14 8.21 11.55
N GLY A 19 15.74 7.11 12.00
CA GLY A 19 15.04 6.06 12.77
C GLY A 19 14.31 5.01 11.92
N GLU A 20 14.27 5.18 10.59
CA GLU A 20 13.70 4.21 9.66
C GLU A 20 14.58 2.95 9.59
N ARG A 21 13.96 1.77 9.68
CA ARG A 21 14.67 0.48 9.65
C ARG A 21 14.17 -0.40 8.52
N VAL A 22 15.08 -1.11 7.86
CA VAL A 22 14.72 -2.13 6.87
C VAL A 22 14.19 -3.38 7.58
N LEU A 23 13.02 -3.83 7.16
CA LEU A 23 12.35 -5.02 7.68
C LEU A 23 12.59 -6.24 6.77
N ALA A 24 12.46 -6.02 5.46
CA ALA A 24 12.68 -7.03 4.44
C ALA A 24 13.10 -6.38 3.12
N HIS A 25 13.87 -7.08 2.29
CA HIS A 25 14.18 -6.67 0.93
C HIS A 25 14.34 -7.88 0.03
N ALA A 26 14.06 -7.71 -1.26
CA ALA A 26 14.28 -8.74 -2.26
C ALA A 26 14.65 -8.13 -3.61
N PRO A 27 15.55 -8.77 -4.39
CA PRO A 27 15.82 -8.33 -5.75
C PRO A 27 14.58 -8.49 -6.63
N VAL A 28 14.42 -7.62 -7.61
CA VAL A 28 13.31 -7.61 -8.58
C VAL A 28 13.87 -7.51 -10.00
N ALA A 29 13.12 -8.01 -10.98
CA ALA A 29 13.48 -7.82 -12.38
C ALA A 29 13.15 -6.37 -12.76
N THR A 30 14.17 -5.59 -13.14
CA THR A 30 13.97 -4.25 -13.65
C THR A 30 14.99 -3.96 -14.74
N GLU A 31 14.50 -3.37 -15.83
CA GLU A 31 15.32 -2.92 -16.97
C GLU A 31 15.98 -1.56 -16.70
N ALA A 32 15.53 -0.83 -15.67
CA ALA A 32 16.05 0.48 -15.34
C ALA A 32 17.40 0.39 -14.61
N GLY A 33 18.35 1.23 -15.02
CA GLY A 33 19.62 1.42 -14.30
C GLY A 33 19.37 2.01 -12.92
N GLY A 34 19.82 1.34 -11.86
CA GLY A 34 19.62 1.76 -10.47
C GLY A 34 19.34 0.58 -9.54
N ASP A 35 18.67 0.86 -8.41
CA ASP A 35 18.33 -0.16 -7.42
C ASP A 35 17.40 -1.20 -7.99
N ARG A 36 17.87 -2.45 -8.00
CA ARG A 36 17.12 -3.62 -8.46
C ARG A 36 16.48 -4.38 -7.31
N ALA A 37 16.15 -3.68 -6.21
CA ALA A 37 15.59 -4.30 -5.03
C ALA A 37 14.38 -3.53 -4.55
N LEU A 38 13.34 -4.28 -4.22
CA LEU A 38 12.20 -3.79 -3.47
C LEU A 38 12.54 -3.91 -1.98
N THR A 39 12.42 -2.81 -1.23
CA THR A 39 12.76 -2.78 0.20
C THR A 39 11.56 -2.29 1.01
N ALA A 40 11.11 -3.12 1.95
CA ALA A 40 10.11 -2.74 2.95
C ALA A 40 10.82 -2.23 4.21
N THR A 41 10.45 -1.04 4.67
CA THR A 41 10.96 -0.44 5.90
C THR A 41 9.85 -0.25 6.93
N THR A 42 10.18 0.31 8.09
CA THR A 42 9.18 0.71 9.10
C THR A 42 8.23 1.79 8.59
N GLU A 43 8.66 2.63 7.65
CA GLU A 43 7.93 3.84 7.23
C GLU A 43 7.34 3.76 5.81
N ALA A 44 8.02 3.05 4.89
CA ALA A 44 7.67 3.08 3.48
C ALA A 44 8.13 1.83 2.71
N LEU A 45 7.55 1.68 1.52
CA LEU A 45 8.06 0.81 0.46
C LEU A 45 9.01 1.60 -0.43
N HIS A 46 10.26 1.16 -0.53
CA HIS A 46 11.22 1.71 -1.47
C HIS A 46 11.21 0.84 -2.73
N LEU A 47 10.81 1.46 -3.84
CA LEU A 47 10.70 0.86 -5.15
C LEU A 47 12.06 0.85 -5.87
N PRO A 48 12.22 -0.07 -6.85
CA PRO A 48 13.35 0.01 -7.77
C PRO A 48 13.39 1.38 -8.46
N GLY A 49 14.60 1.90 -8.70
CA GLY A 49 14.80 3.26 -9.21
C GLY A 49 14.78 4.36 -8.13
N GLY A 50 14.61 4.02 -6.85
CA GLY A 50 14.81 4.94 -5.72
C GLY A 50 13.58 5.76 -5.31
N ARG A 51 12.41 5.44 -5.85
CA ARG A 51 11.14 6.05 -5.44
C ARG A 51 10.68 5.47 -4.10
N ARG A 52 10.23 6.33 -3.20
CA ARG A 52 9.71 5.95 -1.88
C ARG A 52 8.19 6.16 -1.83
N VAL A 53 7.47 5.15 -1.38
CA VAL A 53 6.01 5.18 -1.20
C VAL A 53 5.66 4.95 0.27
N PRO A 54 5.11 5.94 1.00
CA PRO A 54 4.65 5.74 2.36
C PRO A 54 3.64 4.60 2.47
N TRP A 55 3.66 3.83 3.56
CA TRP A 55 2.69 2.73 3.74
C TRP A 55 1.24 3.23 3.72
N SER A 56 1.00 4.45 4.22
CA SER A 56 -0.32 5.09 4.22
C SER A 56 -0.89 5.26 2.81
N ASP A 57 -0.04 5.42 1.81
CA ASP A 57 -0.42 5.75 0.43
C ASP A 57 -0.71 4.51 -0.42
N ILE A 58 -0.36 3.32 0.06
CA ILE A 58 -0.60 2.05 -0.65
C ILE A 58 -1.98 1.51 -0.32
N ASP A 59 -2.98 1.78 -1.15
CA ASP A 59 -4.37 1.37 -0.95
C ASP A 59 -4.56 -0.14 -0.87
N GLN A 60 -4.02 -0.85 -1.84
CA GLN A 60 -4.06 -2.31 -1.89
C GLN A 60 -2.74 -2.82 -2.43
N ALA A 61 -2.21 -3.88 -1.85
CA ALA A 61 -1.06 -4.61 -2.38
C ALA A 61 -1.46 -6.06 -2.64
N ARG A 62 -1.06 -6.59 -3.79
CA ARG A 62 -1.31 -7.96 -4.22
C ARG A 62 -0.01 -8.57 -4.71
N TRP A 63 0.17 -9.83 -4.38
CA TRP A 63 1.28 -10.64 -4.88
C TRP A 63 0.75 -11.67 -5.86
N SER A 64 1.47 -11.85 -6.95
CA SER A 64 1.31 -12.98 -7.87
C SER A 64 2.64 -13.73 -7.97
N THR A 65 2.64 -14.82 -8.72
CA THR A 65 3.84 -15.62 -8.99
C THR A 65 4.94 -14.83 -9.71
N GLY A 66 4.57 -13.86 -10.55
CA GLY A 66 5.51 -13.10 -11.39
C GLY A 66 5.68 -11.62 -11.02
N ALA A 67 4.75 -11.03 -10.28
CA ALA A 67 4.74 -9.60 -10.01
C ALA A 67 4.10 -9.25 -8.66
N MET A 68 4.56 -8.16 -8.07
CA MET A 68 3.83 -7.43 -7.04
C MET A 68 3.07 -6.29 -7.71
N THR A 69 1.76 -6.21 -7.48
CA THR A 69 0.95 -5.06 -7.89
C THR A 69 0.44 -4.32 -6.68
N PHE A 70 0.35 -3.00 -6.78
CA PHE A 70 -0.28 -2.21 -5.73
C PHE A 70 -0.92 -0.95 -6.29
N VAL A 71 -1.97 -0.48 -5.64
CA VAL A 71 -2.61 0.79 -5.94
C VAL A 71 -2.06 1.83 -4.98
N GLU A 72 -1.57 2.93 -5.53
CA GLU A 72 -1.12 4.09 -4.78
C GLU A 72 -2.09 5.24 -4.95
N GLU A 73 -2.43 5.87 -3.84
CA GLU A 73 -3.28 7.06 -3.81
C GLU A 73 -2.67 8.19 -4.66
N GLY A 74 -3.45 8.72 -5.60
CA GLY A 74 -3.02 9.81 -6.49
C GLY A 74 -2.05 9.43 -7.61
N ALA A 75 -1.48 8.22 -7.61
CA ALA A 75 -0.56 7.74 -8.65
C ALA A 75 -1.08 6.51 -9.43
N GLY A 76 -2.11 5.82 -8.92
CA GLY A 76 -2.77 4.71 -9.60
C GLY A 76 -2.10 3.36 -9.38
N ASN A 77 -2.26 2.44 -10.33
CA ASN A 77 -1.76 1.07 -10.19
C ASN A 77 -0.30 0.94 -10.64
N HIS A 78 0.51 0.35 -9.77
CA HIS A 78 1.90 -0.02 -10.01
C HIS A 78 2.04 -1.53 -10.16
N SER A 79 2.93 -1.96 -11.06
CA SER A 79 3.29 -3.36 -11.26
C SER A 79 4.80 -3.50 -11.27
N ILE A 80 5.34 -4.28 -10.33
CA ILE A 80 6.76 -4.54 -10.18
C ILE A 80 7.01 -6.02 -10.49
N PRO A 81 7.72 -6.35 -11.58
CA PRO A 81 8.05 -7.73 -11.91
C PRO A 81 9.06 -8.27 -10.92
N LEU A 82 8.73 -9.40 -10.29
CA LEU A 82 9.55 -9.99 -9.22
C LEU A 82 10.75 -10.73 -9.82
N ARG A 83 10.58 -11.52 -10.90
CA ARG A 83 11.67 -12.14 -11.68
C ARG A 83 11.29 -12.42 -13.13
N SER A 84 12.33 -12.60 -13.94
CA SER A 84 12.25 -13.13 -15.30
C SER A 84 12.17 -14.67 -15.28
N PRO A 85 11.52 -15.32 -16.27
CA PRO A 85 11.37 -16.78 -16.37
C PRO A 85 12.70 -17.56 -16.42
N GLU A 86 13.83 -16.89 -16.67
CA GLU A 86 15.17 -17.49 -16.82
C GLU A 86 15.94 -17.69 -15.51
N SER A 87 15.41 -17.24 -14.37
CA SER A 87 16.01 -17.54 -13.07
C SER A 87 15.51 -18.89 -12.54
N PRO A 88 16.40 -19.79 -12.06
CA PRO A 88 15.97 -21.09 -11.55
C PRO A 88 14.95 -20.92 -10.42
N GLU A 89 13.90 -21.75 -10.49
CA GLU A 89 12.87 -21.83 -9.46
C GLU A 89 13.52 -21.94 -8.07
N GLY A 90 13.07 -21.12 -7.12
CA GLY A 90 13.53 -21.18 -5.71
C GLY A 90 14.72 -20.28 -5.31
N ALA A 91 15.32 -19.48 -6.20
CA ALA A 91 16.51 -18.69 -5.82
C ALA A 91 16.27 -17.52 -4.83
N VAL A 92 15.05 -16.99 -4.71
CA VAL A 92 14.67 -15.93 -3.74
C VAL A 92 13.30 -16.27 -3.16
N ASP A 93 13.13 -16.14 -1.86
CA ASP A 93 11.82 -16.29 -1.22
C ASP A 93 11.19 -14.90 -1.03
N TYR A 94 10.14 -14.59 -1.80
CA TYR A 94 9.40 -13.33 -1.67
C TYR A 94 8.36 -13.37 -0.56
N ARG A 95 8.09 -14.54 0.04
CA ARG A 95 7.02 -14.71 1.04
C ARG A 95 7.20 -13.76 2.21
N ARG A 96 8.42 -13.68 2.76
CA ARG A 96 8.71 -12.77 3.88
C ARG A 96 8.48 -11.30 3.51
N LEU A 97 8.82 -10.91 2.28
CA LEU A 97 8.58 -9.54 1.81
C LEU A 97 7.09 -9.28 1.61
N ALA A 98 6.35 -10.24 1.05
CA ALA A 98 4.91 -10.17 0.87
C ALA A 98 4.17 -10.06 2.20
N GLU A 99 4.52 -10.91 3.16
CA GLU A 99 4.01 -10.87 4.53
C GLU A 99 4.31 -9.52 5.18
N THR A 100 5.56 -9.04 5.09
CA THR A 100 5.96 -7.74 5.65
C THR A 100 5.16 -6.59 5.04
N VAL A 101 5.00 -6.55 3.72
CA VAL A 101 4.23 -5.48 3.06
C VAL A 101 2.76 -5.56 3.45
N SER A 102 2.16 -6.75 3.42
CA SER A 102 0.76 -6.93 3.82
C SER A 102 0.53 -6.47 5.26
N GLU A 103 1.41 -6.86 6.18
CA GLU A 103 1.37 -6.44 7.58
C GLU A 103 1.51 -4.93 7.72
N ARG A 104 2.49 -4.31 7.03
CA ARG A 104 2.73 -2.87 7.10
C ARG A 104 1.56 -2.07 6.53
N VAL A 105 1.05 -2.44 5.36
CA VAL A 105 -0.12 -1.79 4.74
C VAL A 105 -1.33 -1.90 5.65
N THR A 106 -1.62 -3.10 6.16
CA THR A 106 -2.76 -3.32 7.07
C THR A 106 -2.63 -2.53 8.37
N SER A 107 -1.42 -2.42 8.91
CA SER A 107 -1.15 -1.66 10.14
C SER A 107 -1.39 -0.15 10.02
N THR A 108 -1.49 0.37 8.79
CA THR A 108 -1.86 1.79 8.59
C THR A 108 -3.35 2.04 8.71
N ILE A 109 -4.19 1.02 8.60
CA ILE A 109 -5.65 1.16 8.56
C ILE A 109 -6.17 1.35 9.99
N LEU A 110 -6.77 2.51 10.26
CA LEU A 110 -7.50 2.80 11.50
C LEU A 110 -8.98 2.42 11.36
N VAL A 111 -9.57 2.73 10.22
CA VAL A 111 -10.98 2.45 9.92
C VAL A 111 -11.08 1.91 8.50
N ASN A 112 -11.91 0.89 8.32
CA ASN A 112 -12.36 0.42 7.02
C ASN A 112 -13.85 0.08 7.15
N ARG A 113 -14.72 1.01 6.75
CA ARG A 113 -16.16 0.87 6.90
C ARG A 113 -16.84 0.97 5.55
N PHE A 114 -17.60 -0.07 5.21
CA PHE A 114 -18.55 -0.01 4.11
C PHE A 114 -19.82 0.69 4.57
N VAL A 115 -20.32 1.60 3.74
CA VAL A 115 -21.59 2.31 3.94
C VAL A 115 -22.48 1.98 2.74
N PRO A 116 -23.57 1.23 2.94
CA PRO A 116 -24.51 0.96 1.86
C PRO A 116 -25.12 2.28 1.38
N TYR A 117 -25.22 2.46 0.07
CA TYR A 117 -25.80 3.63 -0.56
C TYR A 117 -26.96 3.18 -1.47
N PRO A 118 -28.21 3.46 -1.10
CA PRO A 118 -29.36 2.97 -1.83
C PRO A 118 -29.54 3.75 -3.13
N ASP A 119 -29.21 3.11 -4.27
CA ASP A 119 -29.53 3.61 -5.61
C ASP A 119 -30.16 2.50 -6.49
N GLY A 120 -30.88 1.56 -5.85
CA GLY A 120 -31.62 0.49 -6.52
C GLY A 120 -30.92 -0.88 -6.60
N ASN A 121 -29.67 -0.98 -6.13
CA ASN A 121 -28.95 -2.25 -5.95
C ASN A 121 -28.54 -2.39 -4.47
N ALA A 122 -28.80 -3.55 -3.85
CA ALA A 122 -28.48 -3.79 -2.44
C ALA A 122 -26.97 -3.81 -2.17
N ASP A 123 -26.15 -4.01 -3.20
CA ASP A 123 -24.69 -4.08 -3.12
C ASP A 123 -23.98 -2.76 -3.49
N SER A 124 -24.71 -1.70 -3.86
CA SER A 124 -24.10 -0.39 -4.14
C SER A 124 -23.81 0.37 -2.85
N GLY A 125 -22.60 0.93 -2.74
CA GLY A 125 -22.16 1.64 -1.53
C GLY A 125 -20.71 2.09 -1.65
N PHE A 126 -20.27 2.88 -0.70
CA PHE A 126 -18.90 3.39 -0.65
C PHE A 126 -18.17 2.88 0.58
N ARG A 127 -16.84 2.82 0.52
CA ARG A 127 -15.99 2.52 1.68
C ARG A 127 -15.30 3.78 2.17
N LEU A 128 -15.39 4.01 3.47
CA LEU A 128 -14.59 4.99 4.18
C LEU A 128 -13.39 4.29 4.79
N VAL A 129 -12.20 4.74 4.41
CA VAL A 129 -10.93 4.20 4.90
C VAL A 129 -10.16 5.32 5.57
N ALA A 130 -9.87 5.16 6.86
CA ALA A 130 -8.98 6.06 7.58
C ALA A 130 -7.63 5.39 7.77
N ARG A 131 -6.55 6.12 7.49
CA ARG A 131 -5.19 5.62 7.62
C ARG A 131 -4.30 6.58 8.38
N ARG A 132 -3.36 6.02 9.12
CA ARG A 132 -2.34 6.77 9.84
C ARG A 132 -0.97 6.34 9.37
N SER A 133 -0.14 7.33 9.08
CA SER A 133 1.27 7.10 8.75
C SER A 133 1.99 6.46 9.94
N PRO A 134 2.92 5.53 9.71
CA PRO A 134 3.75 4.99 10.78
C PRO A 134 4.44 6.13 11.55
N GLY A 135 4.45 6.05 12.88
CA GLY A 135 5.08 7.06 13.75
C GLY A 135 4.41 8.45 13.76
N GLY A 136 3.42 8.71 12.92
CA GLY A 136 2.70 9.99 12.84
C GLY A 136 1.38 10.00 13.62
N THR A 137 0.86 11.20 13.84
CA THR A 137 -0.48 11.44 14.41
C THR A 137 -1.52 11.76 13.34
N ASP A 138 -1.09 12.06 12.12
CA ASP A 138 -1.98 12.48 11.03
C ASP A 138 -2.82 11.32 10.51
N VAL A 139 -4.13 11.56 10.44
CA VAL A 139 -5.11 10.60 9.93
C VAL A 139 -5.63 11.08 8.57
N HIS A 140 -5.35 10.30 7.54
CA HIS A 140 -5.83 10.53 6.19
C HIS A 140 -7.12 9.73 5.95
N TRP A 141 -8.16 10.40 5.48
CA TRP A 141 -9.44 9.80 5.15
C TRP A 141 -9.61 9.67 3.65
N ARG A 142 -10.06 8.50 3.19
CA ARG A 142 -10.33 8.19 1.79
C ARG A 142 -11.72 7.61 1.63
N VAL A 143 -12.33 7.93 0.49
CA VAL A 143 -13.65 7.44 0.07
C VAL A 143 -13.45 6.64 -1.20
N HIS A 144 -13.71 5.34 -1.14
CA HIS A 144 -13.73 4.49 -2.33
C HIS A 144 -15.17 4.26 -2.74
N LEU A 145 -15.56 4.79 -3.89
CA LEU A 145 -16.88 4.59 -4.44
C LEU A 145 -17.01 3.18 -5.01
N GLY A 146 -18.19 2.58 -4.81
CA GLY A 146 -18.55 1.32 -5.46
C GLY A 146 -18.74 1.50 -6.96
N GLU A 147 -18.80 0.39 -7.67
CA GLU A 147 -19.00 0.38 -9.12
C GLU A 147 -20.34 1.04 -9.49
N GLY A 148 -20.33 1.86 -10.54
CA GLY A 148 -21.51 2.55 -11.05
C GLY A 148 -21.97 3.78 -10.24
N MET A 149 -21.25 4.17 -9.19
CA MET A 149 -21.57 5.36 -8.40
C MET A 149 -21.06 6.65 -9.07
N ASP A 150 -21.90 7.67 -9.13
CA ASP A 150 -21.52 8.98 -9.65
C ASP A 150 -21.00 9.89 -8.52
N SER A 151 -19.71 10.23 -8.58
CA SER A 151 -19.07 11.17 -7.66
C SER A 151 -19.68 12.58 -7.69
N ALA A 152 -20.40 12.94 -8.76
CA ALA A 152 -21.07 14.22 -8.89
C ALA A 152 -22.49 14.23 -8.29
N ASP A 153 -23.04 13.10 -7.83
CA ASP A 153 -24.35 13.07 -7.17
C ASP A 153 -24.29 13.83 -5.82
N PRO A 154 -25.04 14.93 -5.65
CA PRO A 154 -25.08 15.66 -4.38
C PRO A 154 -25.56 14.80 -3.21
N ARG A 155 -26.45 13.83 -3.44
CA ARG A 155 -26.96 12.91 -2.42
C ARG A 155 -25.88 11.98 -1.89
N LEU A 156 -24.95 11.57 -2.75
CA LEU A 156 -23.78 10.80 -2.38
C LEU A 156 -22.82 11.62 -1.53
N THR A 157 -22.53 12.86 -1.96
CA THR A 157 -21.66 13.78 -1.22
C THR A 157 -22.17 14.02 0.21
N ASP A 158 -23.48 14.20 0.35
CA ASP A 158 -24.17 14.38 1.63
C ASP A 158 -24.13 13.10 2.51
N ALA A 159 -24.35 11.92 1.91
CA ALA A 159 -24.22 10.63 2.61
C ALA A 159 -22.79 10.37 3.12
N VAL A 160 -21.78 10.64 2.28
CA VAL A 160 -20.36 10.55 2.63
C VAL A 160 -20.03 11.48 3.78
N SER A 161 -20.47 12.74 3.71
CA SER A 161 -20.21 13.75 4.73
C SER A 161 -20.79 13.36 6.10
N ARG A 162 -22.04 12.86 6.13
CA ARG A 162 -22.66 12.35 7.36
C ARG A 162 -21.92 11.15 7.94
N ALA A 163 -21.58 10.17 7.10
CA ALA A 163 -20.89 8.97 7.54
C ALA A 163 -19.48 9.29 8.07
N LEU A 164 -18.78 10.23 7.43
CA LEU A 164 -17.48 10.71 7.88
C LEU A 164 -17.56 11.44 9.22
N ALA A 165 -18.54 12.35 9.40
CA ALA A 165 -18.75 13.05 10.67
C ALA A 165 -19.01 12.07 11.83
N SER A 166 -19.91 11.12 11.63
CA SER A 166 -20.23 10.10 12.65
C SER A 166 -19.02 9.24 13.03
N LEU A 167 -18.17 8.88 12.06
CA LEU A 167 -16.96 8.11 12.32
C LEU A 167 -15.88 8.92 13.06
N ARG A 168 -15.75 10.22 12.75
CA ARG A 168 -14.82 11.11 13.47
C ARG A 168 -15.23 11.28 14.93
N GLU A 169 -16.51 11.54 15.18
CA GLU A 169 -17.07 11.59 16.53
C GLU A 169 -16.80 10.30 17.33
N GLN A 170 -16.98 9.13 16.71
CA GLN A 170 -16.71 7.83 17.36
C GLN A 170 -15.23 7.62 17.71
N MET A 171 -14.31 8.20 16.94
CA MET A 171 -12.88 8.12 17.19
C MET A 171 -12.34 9.24 18.08
N GLY A 172 -13.16 10.22 18.46
CA GLY A 172 -12.75 11.36 19.25
C GLY A 172 -11.79 12.31 18.51
N VAL A 173 -11.91 12.39 17.17
CA VAL A 173 -11.13 13.30 16.31
C VAL A 173 -12.00 14.36 15.64
#